data_AF-A0A7Y3P1A1-F1
#
_entry.id   AF-A0A7Y3P1A1-F1
#
_cell.length_a   1.000
_cell.length_b   1.000
_cell.length_c   1.000
_cell.angle_alpha   90.00
_cell.angle_beta   90.00
_cell.angle_gamma   90.00
#
_symmetry.space_group_name_H-M   'P 1'
#
loop_
_entity.id
_entity.type
_entity.pdbx_description
1 polymer ?
#
loop_
_entity_poly.entity_id
_entity_poly.type
_entity_poly.pdbx_seq_one_letter_code
_entity_poly.pdbx_strand_id
1 'polypeptide(L)'
;MSRMTQPHNPKKNPPSDRKVVSRWLFCTFFLFIFANPSRSQKVGLVLSGGGASGLAHIGVIKALEENHIPIDYVTGTSMGAFIGALYAAGYTPQQMEELALSSDFKDIATGTIKSRYIYFFRQKQDEASWVTFRFAFDSSLISSIPTHLISPVPIDFALLKYFTAASFAARSNFDSLFVPFRCVAADIVNKKPFLFKGGNLGEAVRASISYPFYLKPVIVDGNMLFDGGLYNNFPADVMEQEFHPDVVLGSNVASKLEPPSEDNILSQIRNMLMTPT
;
A
#
# COMPACT_ATOMS: atom_id res chain seq x y z
N MET A 1 94.70 -43.49 -19.17
CA MET A 1 94.21 -42.36 -18.34
C MET A 1 92.69 -42.37 -18.40
N SER A 2 92.06 -42.59 -17.24
CA SER A 2 90.61 -42.72 -17.07
C SER A 2 89.96 -41.33 -17.02
N ARG A 3 88.79 -41.14 -17.66
CA ARG A 3 87.89 -40.03 -17.36
C ARG A 3 86.46 -40.51 -17.20
N MET A 4 85.90 -40.14 -16.05
CA MET A 4 84.60 -40.47 -15.48
C MET A 4 83.42 -40.02 -16.32
N THR A 5 82.38 -40.85 -16.33
CA THR A 5 81.01 -40.57 -16.77
C THR A 5 80.23 -39.86 -15.65
N GLN A 6 79.43 -38.85 -15.99
CA GLN A 6 78.44 -38.24 -15.09
C GLN A 6 77.07 -38.92 -15.22
N PRO A 7 76.24 -39.00 -14.15
CA PRO A 7 74.96 -39.68 -14.19
C PRO A 7 73.83 -38.77 -14.73
N HIS A 8 72.99 -39.36 -15.57
CA HIS A 8 71.80 -38.74 -16.17
C HIS A 8 70.64 -38.78 -15.16
N ASN A 9 70.10 -37.61 -14.79
CA ASN A 9 68.92 -37.50 -13.92
C ASN A 9 67.62 -37.60 -14.75
N PRO A 10 66.63 -38.47 -14.42
CA PRO A 10 65.38 -38.56 -15.17
C PRO A 10 64.43 -37.40 -14.84
N LYS A 11 63.94 -36.71 -15.88
CA LYS A 11 62.87 -35.71 -15.77
C LYS A 11 61.59 -36.38 -15.23
N LYS A 12 61.04 -35.86 -14.12
CA LYS A 12 59.70 -36.21 -13.62
C LYS A 12 58.65 -35.73 -14.62
N ASN A 13 57.82 -36.63 -15.13
CA ASN A 13 56.65 -36.28 -15.95
C ASN A 13 55.61 -35.52 -15.10
N PRO A 14 54.95 -34.50 -15.67
CA PRO A 14 53.87 -33.79 -14.97
C PRO A 14 52.67 -34.73 -14.72
N PRO A 15 51.92 -34.54 -13.62
CA PRO A 15 50.77 -35.39 -13.29
C PRO A 15 49.68 -35.28 -14.36
N SER A 16 49.01 -36.39 -14.66
CA SER A 16 47.98 -36.45 -15.71
C SER A 16 46.77 -35.57 -15.39
N ASP A 17 46.41 -34.69 -16.34
CA ASP A 17 45.30 -33.72 -16.24
C ASP A 17 43.96 -34.32 -15.77
N ARG A 18 43.71 -35.60 -16.10
CA ARG A 18 42.48 -36.30 -15.67
C ARG A 18 42.29 -36.36 -14.16
N LYS A 19 43.38 -36.47 -13.37
CA LYS A 19 43.29 -36.51 -11.89
C LYS A 19 42.98 -35.14 -11.29
N VAL A 20 43.42 -34.07 -11.97
CA VAL A 20 43.16 -32.69 -11.53
C VAL A 20 41.70 -32.36 -11.82
N VAL A 21 41.22 -32.63 -13.03
CA VAL A 21 39.81 -32.39 -13.44
C VAL A 21 38.82 -33.17 -12.55
N SER A 22 39.14 -34.43 -12.23
CA SER A 22 38.32 -35.26 -11.31
C SER A 22 38.26 -34.69 -9.89
N ARG A 23 39.35 -34.09 -9.37
CA ARG A 23 39.37 -33.44 -8.06
C ARG A 23 38.55 -32.16 -8.03
N TRP A 24 38.61 -31.35 -9.08
CA TRP A 24 37.80 -30.13 -9.19
C TRP A 24 36.30 -30.44 -9.26
N LEU A 25 35.90 -31.44 -10.08
CA LEU A 25 34.51 -31.92 -10.16
C LEU A 25 33.99 -32.46 -8.82
N PHE A 26 34.83 -33.18 -8.08
CA PHE A 26 34.44 -33.69 -6.77
C PHE A 26 34.30 -32.56 -5.74
N CYS A 27 35.19 -31.57 -5.76
CA CYS A 27 35.10 -30.39 -4.87
C CYS A 27 33.92 -29.48 -5.20
N THR A 28 33.59 -29.23 -6.47
CA THR A 28 32.40 -28.43 -6.84
C THR A 28 31.09 -29.16 -6.50
N PHE A 29 31.05 -30.48 -6.67
CA PHE A 29 29.90 -31.29 -6.25
C PHE A 29 29.71 -31.27 -4.74
N PHE A 30 30.79 -31.38 -3.95
CA PHE A 30 30.74 -31.21 -2.50
C PHE A 30 30.27 -29.81 -2.09
N LEU A 31 30.79 -28.74 -2.71
CA LEU A 31 30.36 -27.37 -2.44
C LEU A 31 28.86 -27.15 -2.68
N PHE A 32 28.28 -27.79 -3.70
CA PHE A 32 26.84 -27.73 -3.95
C PHE A 32 26.00 -28.49 -2.92
N ILE A 33 26.50 -29.62 -2.38
CA ILE A 33 25.79 -30.41 -1.35
C ILE A 33 25.80 -29.71 0.01
N PHE A 34 26.88 -28.99 0.33
CA PHE A 34 27.02 -28.25 1.60
C PHE A 34 26.56 -26.79 1.52
N ALA A 35 26.13 -26.32 0.35
CA ALA A 35 25.47 -25.03 0.21
C ALA A 35 24.05 -25.15 0.78
N ASN A 36 23.89 -24.90 2.09
CA ASN A 36 22.58 -24.60 2.65
C ASN A 36 22.11 -23.29 2.01
N PRO A 37 21.02 -23.28 1.21
CA PRO A 37 20.46 -22.03 0.75
C PRO A 37 19.94 -21.30 1.99
N SER A 38 20.66 -20.27 2.42
CA SER A 38 20.12 -19.31 3.38
C SER A 38 18.98 -18.58 2.68
N ARG A 39 17.75 -19.01 2.93
CA ARG A 39 16.56 -18.31 2.46
C ARG A 39 16.34 -17.12 3.39
N SER A 40 16.44 -15.92 2.85
CA SER A 40 16.06 -14.71 3.58
C SER A 40 14.57 -14.82 3.98
N GLN A 41 14.27 -14.59 5.25
CA GLN A 41 12.89 -14.62 5.75
C GLN A 41 12.09 -13.54 5.05
N LYS A 42 10.94 -13.93 4.50
CA LYS A 42 10.00 -13.04 3.85
C LYS A 42 9.13 -12.33 4.88
N VAL A 43 9.10 -11.01 4.82
CA VAL A 43 8.38 -10.18 5.79
C VAL A 43 7.23 -9.46 5.09
N GLY A 44 6.01 -9.68 5.58
CA GLY A 44 4.83 -8.94 5.19
C GLY A 44 4.54 -7.80 6.15
N LEU A 45 4.27 -6.60 5.64
CA LEU A 45 3.80 -5.45 6.42
C LEU A 45 2.31 -5.18 6.20
N VAL A 46 1.53 -5.19 7.28
CA VAL A 46 0.08 -4.92 7.28
C VAL A 46 -0.19 -3.55 7.89
N LEU A 47 -0.88 -2.67 7.16
CA LEU A 47 -1.18 -1.29 7.56
C LEU A 47 -2.68 -1.07 7.69
N SER A 48 -3.15 -0.77 8.91
CA SER A 48 -4.57 -0.51 9.16
C SER A 48 -5.06 0.82 8.56
N GLY A 49 -6.37 0.99 8.42
CA GLY A 49 -6.95 2.33 8.32
C GLY A 49 -7.01 3.07 9.68
N GLY A 50 -7.07 4.40 9.64
CA GLY A 50 -7.12 5.24 10.85
C GLY A 50 -7.14 6.75 10.63
N GLY A 51 -7.54 7.22 9.44
CA GLY A 51 -7.54 8.65 9.11
C GLY A 51 -6.17 9.31 9.32
N ALA A 52 -6.14 10.44 10.03
CA ALA A 52 -4.89 11.18 10.30
C ALA A 52 -3.85 10.37 11.07
N SER A 53 -4.27 9.46 11.96
CA SER A 53 -3.35 8.58 12.71
C SER A 53 -2.54 7.65 11.80
N GLY A 54 -3.02 7.38 10.58
CA GLY A 54 -2.31 6.57 9.59
C GLY A 54 -0.99 7.16 9.10
N LEU A 55 -0.72 8.44 9.35
CA LEU A 55 0.60 9.02 9.09
C LEU A 55 1.70 8.36 9.93
N ALA A 56 1.36 7.76 11.07
CA ALA A 56 2.31 7.02 11.91
C ALA A 56 2.93 5.81 11.18
N HIS A 57 2.28 5.27 10.15
CA HIS A 57 2.82 4.19 9.33
C HIS A 57 4.15 4.58 8.64
N ILE A 58 4.33 5.87 8.31
CA ILE A 58 5.60 6.37 7.75
C ILE A 58 6.74 6.10 8.73
N GLY A 59 6.52 6.40 10.02
CA GLY A 59 7.51 6.15 11.08
C GLY A 59 7.80 4.65 11.28
N VAL A 60 6.79 3.79 11.14
CA VAL A 60 6.99 2.33 11.20
C VAL A 60 7.86 1.86 10.04
N ILE A 61 7.54 2.23 8.81
CA ILE A 61 8.34 1.85 7.63
C ILE A 61 9.77 2.37 7.77
N LYS A 62 9.94 3.63 8.20
CA LYS A 62 11.25 4.23 8.47
C LYS A 62 12.07 3.41 9.47
N ALA A 63 11.46 3.04 10.60
CA ALA A 63 12.12 2.23 11.61
C ALA A 63 12.51 0.84 11.09
N LEU A 64 11.67 0.21 10.26
CA LEU A 64 12.00 -1.08 9.64
C LEU A 64 13.20 -0.96 8.70
N GLU A 65 13.24 0.05 7.83
CA GLU A 65 14.38 0.29 6.93
C GLU A 65 15.68 0.61 7.69
N GLU A 66 15.61 1.49 8.70
CA GLU A 66 16.76 1.86 9.55
C GLU A 66 17.34 0.66 10.31
N ASN A 67 16.52 -0.34 10.62
CA ASN A 67 16.94 -1.59 11.26
C ASN A 67 17.21 -2.73 10.27
N HIS A 68 17.25 -2.44 8.97
CA HIS A 68 17.49 -3.42 7.90
C HIS A 68 16.53 -4.62 7.92
N ILE A 69 15.29 -4.39 8.35
CA ILE A 69 14.23 -5.39 8.28
C ILE A 69 13.63 -5.29 6.87
N PRO A 70 13.69 -6.37 6.06
CA PRO A 70 13.12 -6.35 4.72
C PRO A 70 11.60 -6.16 4.79
N ILE A 71 11.02 -5.54 3.77
CA ILE A 71 9.57 -5.47 3.57
C ILE A 71 9.30 -6.05 2.18
N ASP A 72 8.94 -7.33 2.13
CA ASP A 72 8.75 -8.06 0.88
C ASP A 72 7.33 -7.92 0.32
N TYR A 73 6.36 -7.62 1.19
CA TYR A 73 4.95 -7.50 0.81
C TYR A 73 4.27 -6.43 1.65
N VAL A 74 3.30 -5.73 1.07
CA VAL A 74 2.48 -4.74 1.79
C VAL A 74 1.00 -4.99 1.55
N THR A 75 0.21 -4.99 2.62
CA THR A 75 -1.25 -4.89 2.55
C THR A 75 -1.72 -3.65 3.30
N GLY A 76 -2.73 -2.96 2.77
CA GLY A 76 -3.21 -1.73 3.38
C GLY A 76 -4.69 -1.44 3.16
N THR A 77 -5.27 -0.76 4.13
CA THR A 77 -6.65 -0.22 4.09
C THR A 77 -6.65 1.28 4.40
N SER A 78 -7.46 2.06 3.68
CA SER A 78 -7.62 3.51 3.91
C SER A 78 -6.28 4.25 3.92
N MET A 79 -5.97 5.01 4.97
CA MET A 79 -4.66 5.67 5.09
C MET A 79 -3.49 4.67 5.06
N GLY A 80 -3.66 3.45 5.59
CA GLY A 80 -2.69 2.37 5.44
C GLY A 80 -2.48 1.96 3.98
N ALA A 81 -3.54 1.96 3.16
CA ALA A 81 -3.43 1.74 1.71
C ALA A 81 -2.71 2.90 1.01
N PHE A 82 -2.98 4.15 1.40
CA PHE A 82 -2.31 5.32 0.82
C PHE A 82 -0.80 5.31 1.10
N ILE A 83 -0.40 5.12 2.37
CA ILE A 83 1.02 5.05 2.76
C ILE A 83 1.69 3.80 2.19
N GLY A 84 1.01 2.65 2.26
CA GLY A 84 1.50 1.40 1.68
C GLY A 84 1.71 1.47 0.18
N ALA A 85 0.83 2.15 -0.55
CA ALA A 85 0.96 2.38 -1.99
C ALA A 85 2.10 3.34 -2.33
N LEU A 86 2.35 4.38 -1.52
CA LEU A 86 3.52 5.25 -1.72
C LEU A 86 4.81 4.45 -1.59
N TYR A 87 4.93 3.65 -0.53
CA TYR A 87 6.09 2.80 -0.32
C TYR A 87 6.25 1.75 -1.45
N ALA A 88 5.17 1.06 -1.80
CA ALA A 88 5.16 0.11 -2.93
C ALA A 88 5.45 0.78 -4.27
N ALA A 89 5.13 2.06 -4.45
CA ALA A 89 5.50 2.85 -5.62
C ALA A 89 6.98 3.28 -5.65
N GLY A 90 7.74 2.99 -4.59
CA GLY A 90 9.17 3.30 -4.47
C GLY A 90 9.48 4.64 -3.80
N TYR A 91 8.53 5.26 -3.10
CA TYR A 91 8.81 6.43 -2.28
C TYR A 91 9.59 6.02 -1.03
N THR A 92 10.70 6.70 -0.77
CA THR A 92 11.47 6.54 0.47
C THR A 92 10.69 7.08 1.67
N PRO A 93 10.96 6.60 2.90
CA PRO A 93 10.32 7.14 4.10
C PRO A 93 10.53 8.64 4.27
N GLN A 94 11.70 9.16 3.88
CA GLN A 94 11.97 10.60 3.88
C GLN A 94 11.03 11.36 2.92
N GLN A 95 10.86 10.89 1.68
CA GLN A 95 9.94 11.51 0.72
C GLN A 95 8.48 11.45 1.20
N MET A 96 8.09 10.37 1.85
CA MET A 96 6.75 10.24 2.46
C MET A 96 6.56 11.23 3.62
N GLU A 97 7.57 11.42 4.46
CA GLU A 97 7.58 12.40 5.55
C GLU A 97 7.48 13.84 5.03
N GLU A 98 8.29 14.19 4.02
CA GLU A 98 8.23 15.50 3.34
C GLU A 98 6.86 15.76 2.71
N LEU A 99 6.29 14.74 2.06
CA LEU A 99 4.95 14.81 1.48
C LEU A 99 3.90 15.07 2.56
N ALA A 100 3.91 14.31 3.65
CA ALA A 100 2.96 14.43 4.76
C ALA A 100 3.00 15.80 5.44
N LEU A 101 4.19 16.41 5.53
CA LEU A 101 4.38 17.74 6.14
C LEU A 101 4.06 18.90 5.18
N SER A 102 3.92 18.62 3.88
CA SER A 102 3.71 19.63 2.85
C SER A 102 2.37 20.37 3.02
N SER A 103 2.34 21.65 2.61
CA SER A 103 1.08 22.41 2.54
C SER A 103 0.06 21.77 1.59
N ASP A 104 0.55 21.15 0.51
CA ASP A 104 -0.31 20.51 -0.48
C ASP A 104 -1.08 19.34 0.15
N PHE A 105 -0.40 18.50 0.93
CA PHE A 105 -1.05 17.40 1.64
C PHE A 105 -2.05 17.89 2.69
N LYS A 106 -1.72 18.95 3.43
CA LYS A 106 -2.64 19.58 4.38
C LYS A 106 -3.91 20.07 3.69
N ASP A 107 -3.78 20.75 2.56
CA ASP A 107 -4.93 21.26 1.79
C ASP A 107 -5.80 20.13 1.23
N ILE A 108 -5.18 19.04 0.78
CA ILE A 108 -5.88 17.82 0.33
C ILE A 108 -6.65 17.18 1.50
N ALA A 109 -6.01 17.06 2.67
CA ALA A 109 -6.58 16.45 3.85
C ALA A 109 -7.71 17.28 4.48
N THR A 110 -7.66 18.61 4.38
CA THR A 110 -8.72 19.52 4.85
C THR A 110 -9.77 19.84 3.80
N GLY A 111 -9.60 19.37 2.56
CA GLY A 111 -10.51 19.65 1.45
C GLY A 111 -10.46 21.10 0.94
N THR A 112 -9.38 21.84 1.24
CA THR A 112 -9.23 23.25 0.90
C THR A 112 -8.68 23.39 -0.53
N ILE A 113 -9.40 24.11 -1.41
CA ILE A 113 -8.96 24.36 -2.79
C ILE A 113 -8.11 25.63 -2.82
N LYS A 114 -6.81 25.53 -3.17
CA LYS A 114 -5.93 26.70 -3.31
C LYS A 114 -6.50 27.69 -4.34
N SER A 115 -6.46 28.99 -4.03
CA SER A 115 -7.01 30.07 -4.87
C SER A 115 -6.53 30.06 -6.33
N ARG A 116 -5.34 29.52 -6.62
CA ARG A 116 -4.82 29.38 -7.98
C ARG A 116 -5.60 28.39 -8.88
N TYR A 117 -6.38 27.48 -8.30
CA TYR A 117 -7.21 26.52 -9.02
C TYR A 117 -8.67 26.95 -9.14
N ILE A 118 -9.09 28.01 -8.43
CA ILE A 118 -10.46 28.55 -8.48
C ILE A 118 -10.85 28.98 -9.90
N TYR A 119 -9.90 29.45 -10.71
CA TYR A 119 -10.16 29.88 -12.10
C TYR A 119 -10.54 28.74 -13.06
N PHE A 120 -10.25 27.48 -12.73
CA PHE A 120 -10.55 26.33 -13.58
C PHE A 120 -11.84 25.58 -13.18
N PHE A 121 -12.45 25.94 -12.05
CA PHE A 121 -13.72 25.37 -11.62
C PHE A 121 -14.83 26.41 -11.77
N ARG A 122 -15.92 26.00 -12.43
CA ARG A 122 -17.09 26.83 -12.69
C ARG A 122 -17.60 27.39 -11.35
N GLN A 123 -17.56 28.72 -11.20
CA GLN A 123 -18.06 29.40 -10.00
C GLN A 123 -19.49 28.93 -9.71
N LYS A 124 -19.75 28.52 -8.46
CA LYS A 124 -21.12 28.39 -7.98
C LYS A 124 -21.65 29.81 -7.86
N GLN A 125 -22.71 30.13 -8.58
CA GLN A 125 -23.33 31.45 -8.62
C GLN A 125 -23.66 31.88 -7.18
N ASP A 126 -23.29 33.10 -6.79
CA ASP A 126 -23.58 33.66 -5.48
C ASP A 126 -25.11 33.80 -5.31
N GLU A 127 -25.75 32.75 -4.81
CA GLU A 127 -27.12 32.86 -4.33
C GLU A 127 -27.07 33.41 -2.90
N ALA A 128 -27.68 34.58 -2.70
CA ALA A 128 -27.82 35.27 -1.41
C ALA A 128 -28.82 34.57 -0.47
N SER A 129 -28.66 33.26 -0.31
CA SER A 129 -29.50 32.40 0.51
C SER A 129 -28.64 31.86 1.65
N TRP A 130 -28.70 32.50 2.81
CA TRP A 130 -28.04 32.00 4.03
C TRP A 130 -28.53 30.61 4.45
N VAL A 131 -29.79 30.27 4.18
CA VAL A 131 -30.42 28.97 4.49
C VAL A 131 -31.63 28.73 3.56
N THR A 132 -31.69 27.60 2.86
CA THR A 132 -32.88 27.16 2.12
C THR A 132 -33.38 25.83 2.69
N PHE A 133 -34.31 25.88 3.65
CA PHE A 133 -35.03 24.70 4.12
C PHE A 133 -36.20 24.41 3.18
N ARG A 134 -36.10 23.34 2.38
CA ARG A 134 -37.25 22.78 1.65
C ARG A 134 -37.84 21.63 2.47
N PHE A 135 -38.85 21.94 3.28
CA PHE A 135 -39.73 20.92 3.83
C PHE A 135 -40.77 20.55 2.77
N ALA A 136 -40.63 19.36 2.18
CA ALA A 136 -41.77 18.65 1.60
C ALA A 136 -42.06 17.47 2.55
N PHE A 137 -43.30 17.26 2.94
CA PHE A 137 -43.69 16.03 3.62
C PHE A 137 -44.29 15.12 2.55
N ASP A 138 -43.43 14.36 1.88
CA ASP A 138 -43.85 13.19 1.10
C ASP A 138 -42.66 12.24 0.93
N SER A 139 -42.91 10.95 0.71
CA SER A 139 -41.99 9.81 0.92
C SER A 139 -40.76 9.71 -0.02
N SER A 140 -40.29 10.82 -0.58
CA SER A 140 -39.12 10.95 -1.46
C SER A 140 -37.95 11.74 -0.81
N LEU A 141 -38.04 11.97 0.50
CA LEU A 141 -37.30 13.01 1.24
C LEU A 141 -35.86 12.70 1.69
N ILE A 142 -35.31 11.52 1.40
CA ILE A 142 -33.92 11.18 1.78
C ILE A 142 -32.91 11.58 0.69
N SER A 143 -33.38 11.95 -0.51
CA SER A 143 -32.55 12.18 -1.69
C SER A 143 -31.77 13.52 -1.73
N SER A 144 -31.93 14.38 -0.71
CA SER A 144 -31.43 15.77 -0.75
C SER A 144 -30.40 16.13 0.34
N ILE A 145 -29.91 15.16 1.11
CA ILE A 145 -28.69 15.38 1.92
C ILE A 145 -27.50 15.37 0.94
N PRO A 146 -26.73 16.47 0.80
CA PRO A 146 -25.52 16.46 -0.02
C PRO A 146 -24.59 15.38 0.51
N THR A 147 -24.42 14.29 -0.23
CA THR A 147 -23.75 13.06 0.21
C THR A 147 -22.23 13.20 0.36
N HIS A 148 -21.66 14.38 0.08
CA HIS A 148 -20.21 14.62 0.05
C HIS A 148 -19.87 15.99 0.61
N LEU A 149 -19.06 15.99 1.68
CA LEU A 149 -18.66 17.19 2.41
C LEU A 149 -17.47 17.92 1.76
N ILE A 150 -16.74 17.28 0.84
CA ILE A 150 -15.52 17.81 0.20
C ILE A 150 -15.54 17.55 -1.32
N SER A 151 -14.96 18.46 -2.11
CA SER A 151 -14.75 18.23 -3.55
C SER A 151 -13.73 17.09 -3.75
N PRO A 152 -14.04 16.05 -4.56
CA PRO A 152 -13.11 14.93 -4.78
C PRO A 152 -11.89 15.34 -5.61
N VAL A 153 -11.96 16.45 -6.34
CA VAL A 153 -10.97 16.81 -7.37
C VAL A 153 -9.54 16.98 -6.87
N PRO A 154 -9.27 17.65 -5.72
CA PRO A 154 -7.89 17.77 -5.20
C PRO A 154 -7.27 16.42 -4.85
N ILE A 155 -8.07 15.51 -4.27
CA ILE A 155 -7.64 14.16 -3.92
C ILE A 155 -7.37 13.37 -5.20
N ASP A 156 -8.29 13.37 -6.15
CA ASP A 156 -8.15 12.63 -7.40
C ASP A 156 -6.90 13.08 -8.18
N PHE A 157 -6.66 14.40 -8.24
CA PHE A 157 -5.46 14.96 -8.87
C PHE A 157 -4.17 14.58 -8.13
N ALA A 158 -4.19 14.58 -6.81
CA ALA A 158 -3.04 14.18 -6.00
C ALA A 158 -2.68 12.70 -6.20
N LEU A 159 -3.68 11.81 -6.16
CA LEU A 159 -3.49 10.38 -6.40
C LEU A 159 -2.98 10.11 -7.82
N LEU A 160 -3.50 10.84 -8.82
CA LEU A 160 -2.97 10.80 -10.18
C LEU A 160 -1.48 11.18 -10.19
N LYS A 161 -1.10 12.29 -9.55
CA LYS A 161 0.29 12.75 -9.48
C LYS A 161 1.21 11.73 -8.79
N TYR A 162 0.77 11.11 -7.70
CA TYR A 162 1.61 10.21 -6.91
C TYR A 162 1.79 8.84 -7.55
N PHE A 163 0.74 8.30 -8.18
CA PHE A 163 0.71 6.86 -8.51
C PHE A 163 0.77 6.54 -10.00
N THR A 164 0.53 7.50 -10.90
CA THR A 164 0.48 7.21 -12.35
C THR A 164 1.77 6.60 -12.89
N ALA A 165 2.93 7.15 -12.51
CA ALA A 165 4.23 6.66 -13.00
C ALA A 165 4.49 5.21 -12.57
N ALA A 166 4.29 4.90 -11.28
CA ALA A 166 4.47 3.55 -10.74
C ALA A 166 3.43 2.57 -11.32
N SER A 167 2.16 2.97 -11.41
CA SER A 167 1.09 2.16 -12.01
C SER A 167 1.40 1.78 -13.45
N PHE A 168 1.93 2.71 -14.25
CA PHE A 168 2.33 2.46 -15.63
C PHE A 168 3.58 1.57 -15.73
N ALA A 169 4.61 1.86 -14.93
CA ALA A 169 5.84 1.06 -14.88
C ALA A 169 5.55 -0.41 -14.50
N ALA A 170 4.63 -0.63 -13.57
CA ALA A 170 4.18 -1.95 -13.14
C ALA A 170 3.16 -2.59 -14.10
N ARG A 171 2.82 -1.95 -15.22
CA ARG A 171 1.81 -2.42 -16.19
C ARG A 171 0.48 -2.79 -15.54
N SER A 172 0.05 -1.99 -14.56
CA SER A 172 -1.16 -2.23 -13.79
C SER A 172 -1.18 -3.57 -13.02
N ASN A 173 -0.03 -4.17 -12.73
CA ASN A 173 0.10 -5.35 -11.88
C ASN A 173 0.77 -4.96 -10.56
N PHE A 174 0.06 -5.08 -9.43
CA PHE A 174 0.61 -4.63 -8.15
C PHE A 174 1.71 -5.55 -7.62
N ASP A 175 1.86 -6.77 -8.15
CA ASP A 175 3.01 -7.63 -7.86
C ASP A 175 4.30 -7.14 -8.54
N SER A 176 4.19 -6.23 -9.51
CA SER A 176 5.31 -5.66 -10.27
C SER A 176 5.71 -4.25 -9.81
N LEU A 177 5.14 -3.79 -8.69
CA LEU A 177 5.56 -2.56 -8.00
C LEU A 177 6.93 -2.76 -7.32
N PHE A 178 7.51 -1.70 -6.75
CA PHE A 178 8.78 -1.79 -6.02
C PHE A 178 8.71 -2.83 -4.89
N VAL A 179 7.56 -2.89 -4.21
CA VAL A 179 7.16 -3.97 -3.31
C VAL A 179 5.77 -4.45 -3.72
N PRO A 180 5.52 -5.77 -3.86
CA PRO A 180 4.19 -6.30 -4.12
C PRO A 180 3.14 -5.80 -3.11
N PHE A 181 1.99 -5.35 -3.63
CA PHE A 181 1.00 -4.62 -2.84
C PHE A 181 -0.42 -5.16 -3.01
N ARG A 182 -1.20 -5.09 -1.94
CA ARG A 182 -2.66 -5.28 -1.97
C ARG A 182 -3.37 -4.11 -1.28
N CYS A 183 -4.39 -3.61 -1.95
CA CYS A 183 -5.22 -2.52 -1.46
C CYS A 183 -6.64 -3.01 -1.20
N VAL A 184 -7.16 -2.76 0.00
CA VAL A 184 -8.49 -3.20 0.40
C VAL A 184 -9.48 -2.03 0.37
N ALA A 185 -10.58 -2.21 -0.35
CA ALA A 185 -11.75 -1.35 -0.33
C ALA A 185 -12.98 -2.13 0.15
N ALA A 186 -14.13 -1.46 0.26
CA ALA A 186 -15.38 -2.06 0.69
C ALA A 186 -16.41 -2.05 -0.44
N ASP A 187 -16.83 -3.23 -0.88
CA ASP A 187 -17.98 -3.38 -1.77
C ASP A 187 -19.26 -3.41 -0.93
N ILE A 188 -19.93 -2.26 -0.87
CA ILE A 188 -21.12 -2.08 -0.03
C ILE A 188 -22.37 -2.74 -0.60
N VAL A 189 -22.37 -3.10 -1.89
CA VAL A 189 -23.49 -3.79 -2.53
C VAL A 189 -23.48 -5.25 -2.09
N ASN A 190 -22.31 -5.88 -2.16
CA ASN A 190 -22.12 -7.28 -1.77
C ASN A 190 -21.74 -7.47 -0.29
N LYS A 191 -21.56 -6.38 0.46
CA LYS A 191 -21.18 -6.34 1.88
C LYS A 191 -19.91 -7.15 2.20
N LYS A 192 -18.88 -6.99 1.37
CA LYS A 192 -17.62 -7.73 1.49
C LYS A 192 -16.40 -6.86 1.17
N PRO A 193 -15.21 -7.24 1.65
CA PRO A 193 -13.97 -6.61 1.21
C PRO A 193 -13.79 -6.77 -0.31
N PHE A 194 -13.36 -5.70 -0.97
CA PHE A 194 -12.92 -5.71 -2.36
C PHE A 194 -11.40 -5.59 -2.38
N LEU A 195 -10.74 -6.58 -2.99
CA LEU A 195 -9.29 -6.69 -2.98
C LEU A 195 -8.72 -6.29 -4.34
N PHE A 196 -7.95 -5.19 -4.35
CA PHE A 196 -7.17 -4.80 -5.52
C PHE A 196 -5.81 -5.50 -5.52
N LYS A 197 -5.54 -6.22 -6.62
CA LYS A 197 -4.24 -6.85 -6.93
C LYS A 197 -3.55 -6.22 -8.16
N GLY A 198 -4.25 -5.30 -8.82
CA GLY A 198 -3.85 -4.70 -10.08
C GLY A 198 -4.86 -3.62 -10.50
N GLY A 199 -4.69 -3.11 -11.72
CA GLY A 199 -5.44 -1.97 -12.24
C GLY A 199 -4.72 -0.65 -12.04
N ASN A 200 -5.47 0.45 -12.01
CA ASN A 200 -4.91 1.77 -11.73
C ASN A 200 -4.65 1.91 -10.22
N LEU A 201 -3.39 2.08 -9.83
CA LEU A 201 -3.01 2.18 -8.41
C LEU A 201 -3.67 3.37 -7.71
N GLY A 202 -3.77 4.51 -8.39
CA GLY A 202 -4.42 5.70 -7.84
C GLY A 202 -5.92 5.51 -7.63
N GLU A 203 -6.60 4.80 -8.54
CA GLU A 203 -8.03 4.46 -8.41
C GLU A 203 -8.26 3.46 -7.26
N ALA A 204 -7.41 2.44 -7.13
CA ALA A 204 -7.49 1.48 -6.03
C ALA A 204 -7.35 2.17 -4.67
N VAL A 205 -6.34 3.05 -4.53
CA VAL A 205 -6.15 3.84 -3.32
C VAL A 205 -7.32 4.81 -3.11
N ARG A 206 -7.81 5.46 -4.17
CA ARG A 206 -8.98 6.37 -4.11
C ARG A 206 -10.21 5.67 -3.58
N ALA A 207 -10.47 4.44 -4.02
CA ALA A 207 -11.56 3.61 -3.53
C ALA A 207 -11.36 3.30 -2.05
N SER A 208 -10.15 2.85 -1.67
CA SER A 208 -9.82 2.47 -0.29
C SER A 208 -9.90 3.61 0.72
N ILE A 209 -9.70 4.87 0.31
CA ILE A 209 -9.83 6.06 1.19
C ILE A 209 -11.20 6.74 1.10
N SER A 210 -12.16 6.17 0.35
CA SER A 210 -13.50 6.75 0.15
C SER A 210 -14.37 6.62 1.39
N TYR A 211 -14.07 7.36 2.46
CA TYR A 211 -14.86 7.24 3.69
C TYR A 211 -16.30 7.74 3.48
N PRO A 212 -17.34 6.96 3.87
CA PRO A 212 -18.73 7.36 3.69
C PRO A 212 -19.04 8.75 4.25
N PHE A 213 -19.91 9.49 3.56
CA PHE A 213 -20.32 10.87 3.87
C PHE A 213 -19.22 11.95 3.71
N TYR A 214 -17.94 11.56 3.68
CA TYR A 214 -16.83 12.48 3.42
C TYR A 214 -16.49 12.54 1.92
N LEU A 215 -16.43 11.39 1.25
CA LEU A 215 -16.06 11.28 -0.15
C LEU A 215 -17.09 10.52 -0.99
N LYS A 216 -17.06 10.78 -2.31
CA LYS A 216 -17.82 9.99 -3.29
C LYS A 216 -17.27 8.57 -3.34
N PRO A 217 -18.14 7.54 -3.42
CA PRO A 217 -17.70 6.21 -3.76
C PRO A 217 -17.05 6.21 -5.14
N VAL A 218 -16.16 5.24 -5.35
CA VAL A 218 -15.55 4.98 -6.64
C VAL A 218 -16.25 3.77 -7.26
N ILE A 219 -16.54 3.83 -8.56
CA ILE A 219 -17.11 2.70 -9.27
C ILE A 219 -16.00 2.01 -10.05
N VAL A 220 -15.68 0.77 -9.70
CA VAL A 220 -14.67 -0.05 -10.42
C VAL A 220 -15.29 -1.38 -10.81
N ASP A 221 -15.20 -1.73 -12.09
CA ASP A 221 -15.77 -2.96 -12.67
C ASP A 221 -17.25 -3.18 -12.30
N GLY A 222 -18.02 -2.08 -12.24
CA GLY A 222 -19.44 -2.09 -11.86
C GLY A 222 -19.71 -2.19 -10.35
N ASN A 223 -18.68 -2.31 -9.51
CA ASN A 223 -18.81 -2.36 -8.06
C ASN A 223 -18.74 -0.95 -7.48
N MET A 224 -19.65 -0.61 -6.58
CA MET A 224 -19.63 0.64 -5.83
C MET A 224 -18.78 0.48 -4.59
N LEU A 225 -17.62 1.14 -4.57
CA LEU A 225 -16.58 0.95 -3.57
C LEU A 225 -16.48 2.16 -2.63
N PHE A 226 -16.43 1.85 -1.33
CA PHE A 226 -16.13 2.77 -0.25
C PHE A 226 -14.83 2.36 0.45
N ASP A 227 -14.45 3.11 1.49
CA ASP A 227 -13.30 2.83 2.33
C ASP A 227 -13.31 1.40 2.86
N GLY A 228 -12.18 0.71 2.72
CA GLY A 228 -12.06 -0.71 3.10
C GLY A 228 -12.23 -0.95 4.59
N GLY A 229 -12.07 0.08 5.42
CA GLY A 229 -12.23 0.01 6.87
C GLY A 229 -13.64 -0.36 7.31
N LEU A 230 -14.63 -0.30 6.42
CA LEU A 230 -15.98 -0.81 6.69
C LEU A 230 -16.00 -2.32 6.90
N TYR A 231 -15.24 -3.08 6.10
CA TYR A 231 -15.31 -4.55 6.10
C TYR A 231 -14.00 -5.25 6.46
N ASN A 232 -12.85 -4.61 6.25
CA ASN A 232 -11.55 -5.15 6.65
C ASN A 232 -10.54 -4.00 6.88
N ASN A 233 -10.55 -3.44 8.09
CA ASN A 233 -9.68 -2.31 8.43
C ASN A 233 -8.23 -2.72 8.75
N PHE A 234 -7.95 -4.00 9.00
CA PHE A 234 -6.60 -4.51 9.27
C PHE A 234 -6.36 -5.80 8.46
N PRO A 235 -5.84 -5.68 7.22
CA PRO A 235 -5.88 -6.75 6.21
C PRO A 235 -4.74 -7.77 6.38
N ALA A 236 -4.64 -8.36 7.57
CA ALA A 236 -3.68 -9.42 7.88
C ALA A 236 -4.07 -10.76 7.24
N ASP A 237 -5.37 -11.04 7.15
CA ASP A 237 -5.92 -12.18 6.40
C ASP A 237 -5.51 -12.14 4.92
N VAL A 238 -5.56 -10.95 4.31
CA VAL A 238 -5.13 -10.74 2.92
C VAL A 238 -3.63 -11.00 2.80
N MET A 239 -2.81 -10.56 3.76
CA MET A 239 -1.36 -10.81 3.75
C MET A 239 -1.05 -12.31 3.74
N GLU A 240 -1.70 -13.05 4.64
CA GLU A 240 -1.55 -14.51 4.75
C GLU A 240 -2.00 -15.22 3.47
N GLN A 241 -3.18 -14.89 2.95
CA GLN A 241 -3.77 -15.58 1.80
C GLN A 241 -3.10 -15.26 0.47
N GLU A 242 -2.55 -14.06 0.30
CA GLU A 242 -2.02 -13.61 -0.98
C GLU A 242 -0.51 -13.83 -1.11
N PHE A 243 0.23 -13.68 -0.01
CA PHE A 243 1.69 -13.63 -0.06
C PHE A 243 2.39 -14.70 0.77
N HIS A 244 1.73 -15.23 1.81
CA HIS A 244 2.27 -16.28 2.68
C HIS A 244 3.71 -15.97 3.18
N PRO A 245 3.95 -14.82 3.82
CA PRO A 245 5.28 -14.48 4.32
C PRO A 245 5.69 -15.39 5.49
N ASP A 246 6.98 -15.43 5.80
CA ASP A 246 7.50 -16.15 6.98
C ASP A 246 7.18 -15.39 8.28
N VAL A 247 7.06 -14.05 8.19
CA VAL A 247 6.75 -13.15 9.32
C VAL A 247 5.77 -12.07 8.87
N VAL A 248 4.73 -11.81 9.67
CA VAL A 248 3.83 -10.68 9.49
C VAL A 248 4.07 -9.63 10.57
N LEU A 249 4.34 -8.39 10.14
CA LEU A 249 4.43 -7.22 11.00
C LEU A 249 3.20 -6.35 10.80
N GLY A 250 2.51 -6.03 11.89
CA GLY A 250 1.28 -5.24 11.87
C GLY A 250 1.48 -3.84 12.43
N SER A 251 1.09 -2.81 11.69
CA SER A 251 0.91 -1.46 12.20
C SER A 251 -0.57 -1.15 12.30
N ASN A 252 -1.10 -1.17 13.52
CA ASN A 252 -2.51 -0.88 13.80
C ASN A 252 -2.65 0.47 14.50
N VAL A 253 -3.30 1.41 13.82
CA VAL A 253 -3.63 2.76 14.31
C VAL A 253 -5.14 2.98 14.40
N ALA A 254 -5.93 1.92 14.24
CA ALA A 254 -7.38 1.99 14.31
C ALA A 254 -7.80 2.47 15.70
N SER A 255 -8.62 3.52 15.75
CA SER A 255 -9.28 3.94 16.98
C SER A 255 -10.26 2.87 17.42
N LYS A 256 -10.27 2.52 18.72
CA LYS A 256 -11.36 1.72 19.29
C LYS A 256 -12.69 2.41 18.98
N LEU A 257 -13.68 1.65 18.52
CA LEU A 257 -15.02 2.18 18.37
C LEU A 257 -15.59 2.44 19.77
N GLU A 258 -15.76 3.72 20.10
CA GLU A 258 -16.48 4.13 21.29
C GLU A 258 -17.97 3.79 21.14
N PRO A 259 -18.66 3.45 22.25
CA PRO A 259 -20.11 3.27 22.24
C PRO A 259 -20.80 4.48 21.61
N PRO A 260 -21.83 4.27 20.76
CA PRO A 260 -22.50 5.38 20.12
C PRO A 260 -23.23 6.23 21.17
N SER A 261 -23.17 7.55 21.02
CA SER A 261 -23.90 8.50 21.86
C SER A 261 -25.32 8.68 21.32
N GLU A 262 -26.31 8.76 22.22
CA GLU A 262 -27.74 8.92 21.88
C GLU A 262 -28.00 10.17 21.02
N ASP A 263 -27.25 11.25 21.24
CA ASP A 263 -27.43 12.54 20.54
C ASP A 263 -26.50 12.72 19.34
N ASN A 264 -25.65 11.72 19.01
CA ASN A 264 -24.69 11.80 17.92
C ASN A 264 -25.00 10.76 16.84
N ILE A 265 -25.84 11.14 15.88
CA ILE A 265 -26.26 10.31 14.74
C ILE A 265 -25.04 9.77 13.95
N LEU A 266 -23.99 10.57 13.79
CA LEU A 266 -22.78 10.14 13.08
C LEU A 266 -22.07 9.01 13.84
N SER A 267 -22.03 9.07 15.17
CA SER A 267 -21.47 7.99 16.01
C SER A 267 -22.28 6.70 15.92
N GLN A 268 -23.61 6.81 15.84
CA GLN A 268 -24.52 5.67 15.68
C GLN A 268 -24.34 4.99 14.33
N ILE A 269 -24.36 5.77 13.24
CA ILE A 269 -24.15 5.27 11.89
C ILE A 269 -22.76 4.64 11.76
N ARG A 270 -21.72 5.26 12.33
CA ARG A 270 -20.36 4.69 12.35
C ARG A 270 -20.33 3.32 13.03
N ASN A 271 -21.01 3.17 14.16
CA ASN A 271 -21.13 1.89 14.87
C ASN A 271 -21.95 0.84 14.10
N MET A 272 -22.92 1.26 13.28
CA MET A 272 -23.69 0.34 12.44
C MET A 272 -22.91 -0.13 11.20
N LEU A 273 -22.03 0.72 10.66
CA LEU A 273 -21.34 0.47 9.40
C LEU A 273 -19.98 -0.21 9.55
N MET A 274 -19.29 0.00 10.67
CA MET A 274 -17.92 -0.49 10.86
C MET A 274 -17.91 -1.84 11.58
N THR A 275 -17.14 -2.79 11.04
CA THR A 275 -16.80 -4.02 11.76
C THR A 275 -15.69 -3.76 12.78
N PRO A 276 -15.76 -4.30 14.00
CA PRO A 276 -14.65 -4.27 14.95
C PRO A 276 -13.39 -4.94 14.35
N THR A 277 -12.22 -4.39 14.67
CA THR A 277 -10.90 -4.92 14.27
C THR A 277 -10.02 -5.23 15.46
#